data_AF-A0A7J3XA71-F1
#
_entry.id   AF-A0A7J3XA71-F1
#
_cell.length_a   1.000
_cell.length_b   1.000
_cell.length_c   1.000
_cell.angle_alpha   90.00
_cell.angle_beta   90.00
_cell.angle_gamma   90.00
#
_symmetry.space_group_name_H-M   'P 1'
#
loop_
_entity.id
_entity.type
_entity.pdbx_description
1 polymer ?
#
loop_
_entity_poly.entity_id
_entity_poly.type
_entity_poly.pdbx_seq_one_letter_code
_entity_poly.pdbx_strand_id
1 'polypeptide(L)'
;RVRGYYTEARTHSGVALSILSGRADVGIALRYVAVKYGLDFIPLASERFDIAVNLRSLKKREVALLMEYLRSDSFRKLVERYPGYRLAERTGELVAL
;
A
#
# COMPACT_ATOMS: atom_id res chain seq x y z
N ARG A 1 23.92 16.15 8.23
CA ARG A 1 22.60 16.38 8.87
C ARG A 1 21.55 16.31 7.78
N VAL A 2 20.47 15.54 7.98
CA VAL A 2 19.39 15.37 6.98
C VAL A 2 18.36 16.49 7.13
N ARG A 3 18.01 17.19 6.06
CA ARG A 3 16.93 18.20 6.04
C ARG A 3 15.58 17.52 6.22
N GLY A 4 14.72 18.14 7.02
CA GLY A 4 13.38 17.62 7.32
C GLY A 4 13.35 16.51 8.38
N TYR A 5 14.46 16.20 9.08
CA TYR A 5 14.52 15.11 10.06
C TYR A 5 13.46 15.19 11.17
N TYR A 6 13.13 16.40 11.65
CA TYR A 6 12.13 16.62 12.69
C TYR A 6 10.73 16.92 12.13
N THR A 7 10.54 16.80 10.81
CA THR A 7 9.28 17.11 10.15
C THR A 7 8.49 15.83 9.91
N GLU A 8 7.29 15.76 10.45
CA GLU A 8 6.37 14.66 10.19
C GLU A 8 5.38 15.04 9.08
N ALA A 9 5.27 14.17 8.07
CA ALA A 9 4.28 14.32 7.01
C ALA A 9 3.05 13.47 7.33
N ARG A 10 1.86 14.02 7.08
CA ARG A 10 0.58 13.33 7.35
C ARG A 10 0.23 12.25 6.33
N THR A 11 0.86 12.25 5.16
CA THR A 11 0.58 11.32 4.06
C THR A 11 1.85 11.00 3.28
N HIS A 12 1.88 9.85 2.60
CA HIS A 12 2.99 9.49 1.71
C HIS A 12 3.18 10.51 0.57
N SER A 13 2.10 11.05 0.01
CA SER A 13 2.19 12.14 -0.96
C SER A 13 2.81 13.40 -0.35
N GLY A 14 2.51 13.70 0.92
CA GLY A 14 3.13 14.80 1.64
C GLY A 14 4.64 14.64 1.81
N VAL A 15 5.11 13.41 2.02
CA VAL A 15 6.55 13.08 2.00
C VAL A 15 7.16 13.38 0.63
N ALA A 16 6.57 12.83 -0.44
CA ALA A 16 7.08 13.02 -1.80
C ALA A 16 7.14 14.51 -2.20
N LEU A 17 6.09 15.29 -1.92
CA LEU A 17 6.05 16.72 -2.18
C LEU A 17 7.08 17.49 -1.33
N SER A 18 7.37 17.06 -0.11
CA SER A 18 8.39 17.69 0.73
C SER A 18 9.79 17.50 0.17
N ILE A 19 10.07 16.33 -0.41
CA ILE A 19 11.33 16.03 -1.09
C ILE A 19 11.44 16.85 -2.39
N LEU A 20 10.41 16.80 -3.25
CA LEU A 20 10.39 17.53 -4.53
C LEU A 20 10.50 19.05 -4.36
N SER A 21 9.99 19.60 -3.26
CA SER A 21 10.12 21.04 -2.94
C SER A 21 11.42 21.40 -2.22
N GLY A 22 12.34 20.45 -2.03
CA GLY A 22 13.62 20.68 -1.34
C GLY A 22 13.50 20.91 0.17
N ARG A 23 12.34 20.66 0.77
CA ARG A 23 12.10 20.81 2.22
C ARG A 23 12.60 19.61 3.03
N ALA A 24 12.81 18.47 2.39
CA ALA A 24 13.40 17.27 2.98
C ALA A 24 14.35 16.60 1.99
N ASP A 25 15.36 15.88 2.48
CA ASP A 25 16.26 15.11 1.60
C ASP A 25 15.71 13.72 1.29
N VAL A 26 15.06 13.10 2.28
CA VAL A 26 14.51 11.73 2.24
C VAL A 26 13.28 11.65 3.14
N GLY A 27 12.49 10.58 2.99
CA GLY A 27 11.38 10.28 3.90
C GLY A 27 10.77 8.91 3.64
N ILE A 28 9.93 8.45 4.56
CA ILE A 28 9.32 7.11 4.52
C ILE A 28 8.01 7.17 3.73
N ALA A 29 7.93 6.41 2.64
CA ALA A 29 6.74 6.30 1.81
C ALA A 29 6.61 4.93 1.15
N LEU A 30 5.42 4.61 0.62
CA LEU A 30 5.23 3.43 -0.22
C LEU A 30 6.01 3.57 -1.53
N ARG A 31 6.54 2.44 -2.03
CA ARG A 31 7.24 2.38 -3.33
C ARG A 31 6.38 2.93 -4.48
N TYR A 32 5.08 2.65 -4.47
CA TYR A 32 4.14 3.17 -5.47
C TYR A 32 4.17 4.69 -5.53
N VAL A 33 4.27 5.36 -4.38
CA VAL A 33 4.30 6.82 -4.29
C VAL A 33 5.62 7.35 -4.85
N ALA A 34 6.76 6.76 -4.47
CA ALA A 34 8.06 7.15 -5.02
C ALA A 34 8.07 7.07 -6.56
N VAL A 35 7.61 5.95 -7.13
CA VAL A 35 7.50 5.77 -8.59
C VAL A 35 6.56 6.80 -9.23
N LYS A 36 5.39 7.03 -8.62
CA LYS A 36 4.40 7.99 -9.13
C LYS A 36 4.94 9.42 -9.19
N TYR A 37 5.82 9.80 -8.26
CA TYR A 37 6.41 11.14 -8.19
C TYR A 37 7.82 11.22 -8.81
N GLY A 38 8.29 10.15 -9.46
CA GLY A 38 9.61 10.12 -10.11
C GLY A 38 10.79 10.20 -9.14
N LEU A 39 10.60 9.73 -7.89
CA LEU A 39 11.63 9.68 -6.86
C LEU A 39 12.29 8.31 -6.81
N ASP A 40 13.57 8.29 -6.44
CA ASP A 40 14.27 7.05 -6.11
C ASP A 40 13.65 6.38 -4.87
N PHE A 41 13.75 5.05 -4.81
CA PHE A 41 13.20 4.26 -3.71
C PHE A 41 14.21 3.26 -3.17
N ILE A 42 14.46 3.32 -1.87
CA ILE A 42 15.28 2.36 -1.12
C ILE A 42 14.34 1.50 -0.26
N PRO A 43 14.27 0.17 -0.47
CA PRO A 43 13.41 -0.70 0.33
C PRO A 43 13.84 -0.73 1.80
N LEU A 44 12.92 -0.46 2.71
CA LEU A 44 13.15 -0.52 4.16
C LEU A 44 12.45 -1.72 4.81
N ALA A 45 11.16 -1.90 4.52
CA ALA A 45 10.35 -2.99 5.04
C ALA A 45 9.21 -3.31 4.06
N SER A 46 8.57 -4.47 4.26
CA SER A 46 7.31 -4.81 3.60
C SER A 46 6.15 -4.57 4.56
N GLU A 47 5.10 -3.93 4.06
CA GLU A 47 3.86 -3.70 4.79
C GLU A 47 2.77 -4.64 4.25
N ARG A 48 1.98 -5.22 5.16
CA ARG A 48 0.87 -6.11 4.83
C ARG A 48 -0.45 -5.36 4.99
N PHE A 49 -1.30 -5.44 3.97
CA PHE A 49 -2.64 -4.87 3.99
C PHE A 49 -3.66 -6.00 4.08
N ASP A 50 -4.61 -5.84 5.00
CA ASP A 50 -5.78 -6.71 5.12
C ASP A 50 -7.05 -5.90 4.83
N ILE A 51 -8.11 -6.57 4.39
CA ILE A 51 -9.41 -5.94 4.15
C ILE A 51 -10.31 -6.22 5.36
N ALA A 52 -10.67 -5.15 6.08
CA ALA A 52 -11.58 -5.26 7.21
C ALA A 52 -13.03 -5.39 6.73
N VAL A 53 -13.70 -6.45 7.20
CA VAL A 53 -15.12 -6.70 6.93
C VAL A 53 -15.88 -6.83 8.25
N ASN A 54 -17.03 -6.17 8.37
CA ASN A 54 -17.89 -6.37 9.53
C ASN A 54 -18.36 -7.84 9.58
N LEU A 55 -18.22 -8.50 10.73
CA LEU A 55 -18.61 -9.91 10.91
C LEU A 55 -20.06 -10.21 10.48
N ARG A 56 -21.00 -9.29 10.75
CA ARG A 56 -22.40 -9.45 10.35
C ARG A 56 -22.59 -9.41 8.83
N SER A 57 -21.65 -8.83 8.11
CA SER A 57 -21.65 -8.77 6.65
C SER A 57 -21.00 -9.99 5.98
N LEU A 58 -20.34 -10.89 6.72
CA LEU A 58 -19.64 -12.04 6.12
C LEU A 58 -20.55 -12.96 5.29
N LYS A 59 -21.83 -13.07 5.66
CA LYS A 59 -22.81 -13.88 4.94
C LYS A 59 -23.41 -13.18 3.71
N LYS A 60 -23.07 -11.91 3.49
CA LYS A 60 -23.58 -11.15 2.35
C LYS A 60 -22.91 -11.63 1.06
N ARG A 61 -23.70 -11.74 -0.01
CA ARG A 61 -23.24 -12.18 -1.32
C ARG A 61 -22.10 -11.30 -1.84
N GLU A 62 -22.13 -10.01 -1.58
CA GLU A 62 -21.11 -9.04 -2.01
C GLU A 62 -19.76 -9.32 -1.36
N VAL A 63 -19.74 -9.76 -0.10
CA VAL A 63 -18.50 -10.15 0.59
C VAL A 63 -17.94 -11.45 0.03
N ALA A 64 -18.81 -12.43 -0.28
CA ALA A 64 -18.38 -13.66 -0.94
C ALA A 64 -17.76 -13.38 -2.31
N LEU A 65 -18.39 -12.54 -3.13
CA LEU A 65 -17.86 -12.11 -4.44
C LEU A 65 -16.53 -11.36 -4.31
N LEU A 66 -16.38 -10.50 -3.30
CA LEU A 66 -15.10 -9.83 -3.03
C LEU A 66 -14.00 -10.85 -2.72
N MET A 67 -14.27 -11.82 -1.84
CA MET A 67 -13.29 -12.86 -1.48
C MET A 67 -12.91 -13.72 -2.70
N GLU A 68 -13.87 -14.09 -3.54
CA GLU A 68 -13.61 -14.79 -4.80
C GLU A 68 -12.75 -13.96 -5.75
N TYR A 69 -13.06 -12.66 -5.90
CA TYR A 69 -12.29 -11.75 -6.74
C TYR A 69 -10.84 -11.62 -6.27
N LEU A 70 -10.60 -11.49 -4.97
CA LEU A 70 -9.24 -11.40 -4.40
C LEU A 70 -8.38 -12.64 -4.67
N ARG A 71 -9.00 -13.81 -4.87
CA ARG A 71 -8.31 -15.06 -5.23
C ARG A 71 -8.14 -15.26 -6.73
N SER A 72 -8.74 -14.39 -7.55
CA SER A 72 -8.77 -14.55 -9.00
C SER A 72 -7.48 -14.10 -9.68
N ASP A 73 -7.22 -14.68 -10.85
CA ASP A 73 -6.13 -14.24 -11.74
C ASP A 73 -6.30 -12.79 -12.20
N SER A 74 -7.54 -12.31 -12.30
CA SER A 74 -7.82 -10.93 -12.68
C SER A 74 -7.32 -9.94 -11.62
N PHE A 75 -7.43 -10.29 -10.33
CA PHE A 75 -6.88 -9.48 -9.25
C PHE A 75 -5.34 -9.56 -9.20
N ARG A 76 -4.76 -10.75 -9.45
CA ARG A 76 -3.30 -10.89 -9.60
C ARG A 76 -2.75 -9.94 -10.67
N LYS A 77 -3.34 -9.98 -11.88
CA LYS A 77 -2.98 -9.09 -13.00
C LYS A 77 -3.20 -7.62 -12.66
N LEU A 78 -4.21 -7.29 -11.86
CA LEU A 78 -4.42 -5.93 -11.38
C LEU A 78 -3.24 -5.48 -10.51
N VAL A 79 -2.85 -6.27 -9.52
CA VAL A 79 -1.77 -5.94 -8.56
C VAL A 79 -0.42 -5.81 -9.25
N GLU A 80 -0.11 -6.65 -10.24
CA GLU A 80 1.13 -6.58 -11.02
C GLU A 80 1.34 -5.23 -11.73
N ARG A 81 0.25 -4.48 -12.00
CA ARG A 81 0.32 -3.13 -12.60
C ARG A 81 0.69 -2.03 -11.61
N TYR A 82 0.76 -2.33 -10.31
CA TYR A 82 1.07 -1.35 -9.27
C TYR A 82 2.47 -1.59 -8.69
N PRO A 83 3.47 -0.76 -9.05
CA PRO A 83 4.84 -0.92 -8.59
C PRO A 83 4.95 -0.99 -7.07
N GLY A 84 5.58 -2.06 -6.57
CA GLY A 84 5.80 -2.27 -5.15
C GLY A 84 4.70 -3.04 -4.43
N TYR A 85 3.55 -3.26 -5.06
CA TYR A 85 2.54 -4.19 -4.53
C TYR A 85 2.81 -5.61 -5.02
N ARG A 86 2.53 -6.57 -4.16
CA ARG A 86 2.62 -8.01 -4.42
C ARG A 86 1.48 -8.71 -3.70
N LEU A 87 1.01 -9.83 -4.25
CA LEU A 87 0.07 -10.69 -3.52
C LEU A 87 0.80 -11.38 -2.37
N ALA A 88 0.16 -11.41 -1.20
CA ALA A 88 0.57 -12.27 -0.10
C ALA A 88 0.08 -13.70 -0.36
N GLU A 89 0.77 -14.69 0.21
CA GLU A 89 0.39 -16.11 0.13
C GLU A 89 -1.08 -16.33 0.53
N ARG A 90 -1.50 -15.67 1.61
CA ARG A 90 -2.85 -15.78 2.19
C ARG A 90 -3.87 -14.79 1.62
N THR A 91 -3.65 -14.27 0.41
CA THR A 91 -4.55 -13.27 -0.17
C THR A 91 -5.95 -13.83 -0.36
N GLY A 92 -6.95 -13.12 0.14
CA GLY A 92 -8.35 -13.54 0.08
C GLY A 92 -8.73 -14.60 1.11
N GLU A 93 -7.85 -14.96 2.04
CA GLU A 93 -8.23 -15.80 3.19
C GLU A 93 -8.91 -14.96 4.28
N LEU A 94 -9.87 -15.56 4.98
CA LEU A 94 -10.41 -14.98 6.20
C LEU A 94 -9.39 -15.15 7.33
N VAL A 95 -8.92 -14.05 7.89
CA VAL A 95 -8.10 -14.03 9.10
C VAL A 95 -8.99 -13.49 10.22
N ALA A 96 -9.39 -14.36 11.15
CA ALA A 96 -10.05 -13.92 12.37
C ALA A 96 -8.97 -13.42 13.35
N LEU A 97 -9.16 -12.21 13.88
CA LEU A 97 -8.43 -11.69 15.04
C LEU A 97 -9.07 -12.21 16.33
#